data_AF-A0A2V8WHA7-F1
#
_entry.id   AF-A0A2V8WHA7-F1
#
_cell.length_a   1.000
_cell.length_b   1.000
_cell.length_c   1.000
_cell.angle_alpha   90.00
_cell.angle_beta   90.00
_cell.angle_gamma   90.00
#
_symmetry.space_group_name_H-M   'P 1'
#
loop_
_entity.id
_entity.type
_entity.pdbx_description
1 polymer ?
#
loop_
_entity_poly.entity_id
_entity_poly.type
_entity_poly.pdbx_seq_one_letter_code
_entity_poly.pdbx_strand_id
1 'polypeptide(L)'
;MEFATELQASLQEFTASGIVEVRENGGHVAPFSGMSWEVRGAGEKPLLHLWSERFNLTRRVLAITDYSERRLALAVERFGRSKPDRLEFIRRDFERSASELSRGEFRDRLACLLAEQFPDETLESLTVSPDLEHSLSGNYARGLLRRGSASVALLAVPAGESADTADNSLTFALLWLARARQANQRGTIPALRLILPKGAGRTIARRLAALEPHCPVELYERDPALETLEKIDPRRAANLDAGLVPRRESQALLGRARPALAEILALAPRAATMHPVTPSSEVWLRFRGLPFARWADGRVSFGIGDVREDLNAASRPALNRLLHDLELHRQPLASDTRHPLYRAQAERWLESIVREDVTRVDAALDPRFVYAQVFANAGGEHGILDLLTVTRSGRFAIIELKASEHIYLPLQAADYWLRIRRHLHSGEIARYGYFPGVELQQVPPLVYLVAPALRFHPTTDELLKYLSSDLEIVRVGLAESWRHGLRIVMRQ
;
A
#
# COMPACT_ATOMS: atom_id res chain seq x y z
N MET A 1 47.19 -3.14 24.90
CA MET A 1 47.26 -1.66 24.75
C MET A 1 46.28 -1.13 23.71
N GLU A 2 46.08 -1.79 22.57
CA GLU A 2 45.22 -1.25 21.48
C GLU A 2 43.74 -1.05 21.86
N PHE A 3 43.09 -2.03 22.53
CA PHE A 3 41.64 -1.95 22.76
C PHE A 3 41.20 -0.85 23.75
N ALA A 4 41.99 -0.57 24.79
CA ALA A 4 41.66 0.50 25.74
C ALA A 4 41.73 1.88 25.06
N THR A 5 42.71 2.07 24.17
CA THR A 5 42.86 3.29 23.38
C THR A 5 41.76 3.41 22.33
N GLU A 6 41.38 2.32 21.65
CA GLU A 6 40.27 2.26 20.71
C GLU A 6 38.93 2.59 21.38
N LEU A 7 38.66 2.01 22.55
CA LEU A 7 37.47 2.29 23.34
C LEU A 7 37.42 3.76 23.77
N GLN A 8 38.54 4.32 24.21
CA GLN A 8 38.63 5.72 24.61
C GLN A 8 38.38 6.65 23.41
N ALA A 9 39.00 6.38 22.26
CA ALA A 9 38.79 7.14 21.03
C ALA A 9 37.32 7.07 20.57
N SER A 10 36.73 5.87 20.58
CA SER A 10 35.33 5.62 20.23
C SER A 10 34.37 6.38 21.14
N LEU A 11 34.58 6.33 22.46
CA LEU A 11 33.76 7.07 23.42
C LEU A 11 33.94 8.58 23.27
N GLN A 12 35.16 9.05 23.05
CA GLN A 12 35.45 10.48 22.90
C GLN A 12 34.84 11.04 21.62
N GLU A 13 34.95 10.34 20.50
CA GLU A 13 34.25 10.71 19.26
C GLU A 13 32.73 10.67 19.45
N PHE A 14 32.21 9.57 20.00
CA PHE A 14 30.76 9.38 20.15
C PHE A 14 30.13 10.44 21.06
N THR A 15 30.85 10.91 22.07
CA THR A 15 30.37 11.88 23.06
C THR A 15 30.74 13.34 22.75
N ALA A 16 31.60 13.59 21.76
CA ALA A 16 32.01 14.96 21.37
C ALA A 16 30.88 15.79 20.75
N SER A 17 29.82 15.16 20.25
CA SER A 17 28.63 15.83 19.71
C SER A 17 27.38 15.01 20.00
N GLY A 18 26.27 15.68 20.29
CA GLY A 18 25.00 15.02 20.59
C GLY A 18 24.64 14.96 22.08
N ILE A 19 23.34 15.02 22.39
CA ILE A 19 22.81 14.58 23.69
C ILE A 19 22.85 13.05 23.72
N VAL A 20 23.78 12.45 24.44
CA VAL A 20 23.91 10.98 24.52
C VAL A 20 23.08 10.43 25.68
N GLU A 21 22.46 9.26 25.49
CA GLU A 21 21.75 8.47 26.50
C GLU A 21 22.46 7.15 26.73
N VAL A 22 22.58 6.71 28.00
CA VAL A 22 23.15 5.41 28.36
C VAL A 22 22.03 4.42 28.67
N ARG A 23 22.10 3.22 28.08
CA ARG A 23 21.19 2.10 28.34
C ARG A 23 21.96 0.85 28.72
N GLU A 24 21.40 0.04 29.62
CA GLU A 24 21.94 -1.27 29.99
C GLU A 24 20.84 -2.32 29.77
N ASN A 25 21.11 -3.33 28.94
CA ASN A 25 20.17 -4.37 28.53
C ASN A 25 18.83 -3.82 28.01
N GLY A 26 18.87 -2.69 27.28
CA GLY A 26 17.69 -2.02 26.74
C GLY A 26 16.93 -1.12 27.74
N GLY A 27 17.25 -1.17 29.03
CA GLY A 27 16.68 -0.27 30.05
C GLY A 27 17.39 1.08 30.06
N HIS A 28 16.62 2.17 30.16
CA HIS A 28 17.18 3.51 30.32
C HIS A 28 17.91 3.61 31.68
N VAL A 29 19.19 3.97 31.64
CA VAL A 29 20.00 4.10 32.85
C VAL A 29 20.05 5.56 33.27
N ALA A 30 20.58 6.43 32.41
CA ALA A 30 20.67 7.86 32.66
C ALA A 30 21.10 8.65 31.40
N PRO A 31 20.80 9.96 31.33
CA PRO A 31 21.37 10.83 30.32
C PRO A 31 22.88 11.00 30.54
N PHE A 32 23.67 10.93 29.46
CA PHE A 32 25.12 11.10 29.50
C PHE A 32 25.55 12.58 29.63
N SER A 33 24.64 13.52 29.37
CA SER A 33 24.89 14.96 29.52
C SER A 33 25.27 15.29 30.97
N GLY A 34 26.50 15.80 31.17
CA GLY A 34 27.03 16.11 32.50
C GLY A 34 27.62 14.91 33.27
N MET A 35 27.79 13.76 32.61
CA MET A 35 28.55 12.65 33.16
C MET A 35 30.04 12.78 32.84
N SER A 36 30.86 12.57 33.87
CA SER A 36 32.29 12.33 33.70
C SER A 36 32.50 10.84 33.47
N TRP A 37 33.51 10.51 32.67
CA TRP A 37 33.86 9.13 32.38
C TRP A 37 35.37 8.94 32.29
N GLU A 38 35.81 7.72 32.55
CA GLU A 38 37.20 7.31 32.41
C GLU A 38 37.29 5.84 32.03
N VAL A 39 38.32 5.48 31.27
CA VAL A 39 38.68 4.10 30.94
C VAL A 39 39.97 3.78 31.71
N ARG A 40 39.90 2.85 32.66
CA ARG A 40 41.03 2.42 33.50
C ARG A 40 41.54 1.04 33.09
N GLY A 41 42.86 0.89 33.06
CA GLY A 41 43.56 -0.36 32.80
C GLY A 41 44.03 -0.52 31.35
N ALA A 42 45.25 -1.01 31.17
CA ALA A 42 45.94 -1.09 29.87
C ALA A 42 45.85 -2.48 29.17
N GLY A 43 45.03 -3.39 29.71
CA GLY A 43 44.88 -4.78 29.24
C GLY A 43 43.71 -5.03 28.28
N GLU A 44 43.44 -6.30 27.98
CA GLU A 44 42.36 -6.73 27.04
C GLU A 44 40.93 -6.45 27.53
N LYS A 45 40.75 -6.12 28.81
CA LYS A 45 39.44 -5.91 29.44
C LYS A 45 39.45 -4.65 30.31
N PRO A 46 39.44 -3.46 29.69
CA PRO A 46 39.48 -2.20 30.42
C PRO A 46 38.21 -2.00 31.27
N LEU A 47 38.34 -1.24 32.35
CA LEU A 47 37.22 -0.83 33.20
C LEU A 47 36.71 0.53 32.75
N LEU A 48 35.45 0.60 32.34
CA LEU A 48 34.75 1.84 32.07
C LEU A 48 34.03 2.29 33.35
N HIS A 49 34.31 3.51 33.78
CA HIS A 49 33.64 4.16 34.91
C HIS A 49 32.94 5.43 34.43
N LEU A 50 31.64 5.53 34.71
CA LEU A 50 30.77 6.67 34.41
C LEU A 50 30.22 7.23 35.73
N TRP A 51 30.33 8.53 35.96
CA TRP A 51 29.82 9.14 37.19
C TRP A 51 29.27 10.56 37.00
N SER A 52 28.33 10.92 37.88
CA SER A 52 27.77 12.26 38.08
C SER A 52 27.32 12.39 39.54
N GLU A 53 26.76 13.54 39.94
CA GLU A 53 26.22 13.73 41.30
C GLU A 53 25.12 12.73 41.68
N ARG A 54 24.37 12.22 40.69
CA ARG A 54 23.20 11.35 40.90
C ARG A 54 23.42 9.89 40.48
N PHE A 55 24.57 9.58 39.90
CA PHE A 55 24.77 8.29 39.23
C PHE A 55 26.23 7.85 39.24
N ASN A 56 26.50 6.57 39.49
CA ASN A 56 27.82 5.97 39.41
C ASN A 56 27.71 4.54 38.85
N LEU A 57 28.48 4.24 37.79
CA LEU A 57 28.49 2.98 37.10
C LEU A 57 29.91 2.57 36.71
N THR A 58 30.33 1.39 37.16
CA THR A 58 31.59 0.77 36.74
C THR A 58 31.32 -0.57 36.08
N ARG A 59 31.88 -0.80 34.89
CA ARG A 59 31.73 -2.02 34.11
C ARG A 59 33.05 -2.43 33.46
N ARG A 60 33.30 -3.74 33.35
CA ARG A 60 34.43 -4.26 32.59
C ARG A 60 34.00 -4.45 31.14
N VAL A 61 34.70 -3.81 30.20
CA VAL A 61 34.37 -3.88 28.77
C VAL A 61 35.08 -5.07 28.15
N LEU A 62 34.31 -5.92 27.47
CA LEU A 62 34.78 -7.14 26.81
C LEU A 62 35.03 -6.92 25.32
N ALA A 63 34.13 -6.18 24.66
CA ALA A 63 34.23 -5.86 23.24
C ALA A 63 33.32 -4.67 22.88
N ILE A 64 33.66 -3.95 21.82
CA ILE A 64 32.72 -3.11 21.08
C ILE A 64 31.94 -4.03 20.14
N THR A 65 30.63 -4.12 20.33
CA THR A 65 29.75 -5.01 19.56
C THR A 65 29.06 -4.33 18.39
N ASP A 66 28.94 -3.01 18.44
CA ASP A 66 28.32 -2.18 17.39
C ASP A 66 28.90 -0.76 17.50
N TYR A 67 29.28 -0.19 16.36
CA TYR A 67 29.73 1.20 16.25
C TYR A 67 29.13 1.81 14.98
N SER A 68 28.28 2.82 15.17
CA SER A 68 27.66 3.59 14.10
C SER A 68 27.53 5.04 14.54
N GLU A 69 27.17 5.93 13.62
CA GLU A 69 26.92 7.34 13.94
C GLU A 69 25.84 7.55 15.01
N ARG A 70 24.94 6.58 15.21
CA ARG A 70 23.78 6.66 16.12
C ARG A 70 23.94 5.87 17.41
N ARG A 71 24.79 4.83 17.41
CA ARG A 71 24.86 3.84 18.49
C ARG A 71 26.27 3.31 18.66
N LEU A 72 26.72 3.29 19.91
CA LEU A 72 27.90 2.57 20.37
C LEU A 72 27.46 1.53 21.40
N ALA A 73 27.55 0.25 21.07
CA ALA A 73 27.17 -0.85 21.95
C ALA A 73 28.38 -1.64 22.42
N LEU A 74 28.48 -1.85 23.73
CA LEU A 74 29.56 -2.54 24.41
C LEU A 74 29.02 -3.83 25.04
N ALA A 75 29.75 -4.94 24.85
CA ALA A 75 29.60 -6.11 25.71
C ALA A 75 30.35 -5.85 27.02
N VAL A 76 29.65 -5.91 28.14
CA VAL A 76 30.20 -5.59 29.45
C VAL A 76 29.97 -6.70 30.48
N GLU A 77 30.88 -6.84 31.42
CA GLU A 77 30.74 -7.74 32.56
C GLU A 77 30.44 -6.92 33.83
N ARG A 78 29.36 -7.30 34.53
CA ARG A 78 29.03 -6.79 35.86
C ARG A 78 29.70 -7.66 36.92
N PHE A 79 30.31 -7.03 37.91
CA PHE A 79 30.90 -7.74 39.05
C PHE A 79 29.86 -8.65 39.72
N GLY A 80 30.13 -9.96 39.74
CA GLY A 80 29.27 -10.98 40.37
C GLY A 80 28.27 -11.69 39.46
N ARG A 81 28.31 -11.51 38.13
CA ARG A 81 27.49 -12.28 37.17
C ARG A 81 28.35 -12.91 36.06
N SER A 82 27.98 -14.11 35.63
CA SER A 82 28.72 -14.92 34.65
C SER A 82 28.35 -14.70 33.18
N LYS A 83 27.25 -13.96 32.90
CA LYS A 83 26.84 -13.61 31.53
C LYS A 83 27.15 -12.15 31.23
N PRO A 84 27.67 -11.82 30.02
CA PRO A 84 27.90 -10.45 29.61
C PRO A 84 26.57 -9.71 29.41
N ASP A 85 26.48 -8.51 29.98
CA ASP A 85 25.41 -7.55 29.78
C ASP A 85 25.76 -6.63 28.59
N ARG A 86 24.77 -5.90 28.07
CA ARG A 86 24.96 -4.95 26.97
C ARG A 86 24.81 -3.51 27.47
N LEU A 87 25.86 -2.70 27.32
CA LEU A 87 25.86 -1.27 27.64
C LEU A 87 25.87 -0.46 26.34
N GLU A 88 24.97 0.50 26.19
CA GLU A 88 24.74 1.20 24.92
C GLU A 88 24.73 2.72 25.14
N PHE A 89 25.44 3.43 24.26
CA PHE A 89 25.41 4.88 24.13
C PHE A 89 24.64 5.24 22.87
N ILE A 90 23.64 6.12 22.98
CA ILE A 90 22.74 6.48 21.88
C ILE A 90 22.66 8.00 21.78
N ARG A 91 22.96 8.60 20.63
CA ARG A 91 22.80 10.04 20.38
C ARG A 91 21.32 10.39 20.17
N ARG A 92 20.81 11.40 20.88
CA ARG A 92 19.43 11.91 20.81
C ARG A 92 19.23 13.05 19.82
N ASP A 93 20.31 13.67 19.31
CA ASP A 93 20.25 14.80 18.38
C ASP A 93 19.90 14.39 16.95
N PHE A 94 19.86 13.08 16.67
CA PHE A 94 18.91 12.56 15.70
C PHE A 94 17.58 12.46 16.43
N GLU A 95 16.72 13.47 16.25
CA GLU A 95 15.30 13.36 16.58
C GLU A 95 14.84 11.96 16.18
N ARG A 96 14.39 11.18 17.17
CA ARG A 96 13.55 10.02 16.85
C ARG A 96 12.40 10.60 16.03
N SER A 97 12.40 10.36 14.73
CA SER A 97 11.15 10.40 14.00
C SER A 97 10.20 9.50 14.80
N ALA A 98 8.97 9.94 14.99
CA ALA A 98 7.94 9.15 15.67
C ALA A 98 7.65 7.76 15.03
N SER A 99 8.49 7.32 14.07
CA SER A 99 8.42 6.13 13.25
C SER A 99 9.09 4.88 13.84
N GLU A 100 9.69 4.93 15.03
CA GLU A 100 10.37 3.75 15.63
C GLU A 100 9.88 3.41 17.05
N LEU A 101 8.60 3.60 17.34
CA LEU A 101 7.98 2.88 18.46
C LEU A 101 7.84 1.41 18.06
N SER A 102 8.31 0.50 18.92
CA SER A 102 7.90 -0.89 18.78
C SER A 102 6.37 -0.98 18.85
N ARG A 103 5.78 -1.98 18.19
CA ARG A 103 4.32 -2.17 18.20
C ARG A 103 3.76 -2.30 19.63
N GLY A 104 4.54 -2.86 20.55
CA GLY A 104 4.20 -2.93 21.98
C GLY A 104 4.19 -1.55 22.65
N GLU A 105 5.22 -0.73 22.46
CA GLU A 105 5.24 0.64 22.99
C GLU A 105 4.13 1.51 22.40
N PHE A 106 3.83 1.35 21.10
CA PHE A 106 2.70 2.02 20.47
C PHE A 106 1.36 1.64 21.12
N ARG A 107 1.14 0.34 21.38
CA ARG A 107 -0.04 -0.16 22.09
C ARG A 107 -0.18 0.50 23.46
N ASP A 108 0.90 0.55 24.23
CA ASP A 108 0.88 1.08 25.60
C ASP A 108 0.60 2.58 25.62
N ARG A 109 1.23 3.34 24.71
CA ARG A 109 0.93 4.78 24.54
C ARG A 109 -0.50 5.02 24.08
N LEU A 110 -0.99 4.22 23.15
CA LEU A 110 -2.36 4.32 22.65
C LEU A 110 -3.37 4.06 23.78
N ALA A 111 -3.11 3.09 24.67
CA ALA A 111 -3.96 2.84 25.82
C ALA A 111 -4.08 4.06 26.76
N CYS A 112 -2.94 4.70 27.08
CA CYS A 112 -2.94 5.94 27.87
C CYS A 112 -3.72 7.06 27.17
N LEU A 113 -3.46 7.27 25.88
CA LEU A 113 -4.09 8.32 25.08
C LEU A 113 -5.62 8.15 25.00
N LEU A 114 -6.10 6.92 24.84
CA LEU A 114 -7.54 6.62 24.83
C LEU A 114 -8.19 6.93 26.18
N ALA A 115 -7.53 6.55 27.28
CA ALA A 115 -8.04 6.81 28.63
C ALA A 115 -8.09 8.32 28.95
N GLU A 116 -7.11 9.08 28.46
CA GLU A 116 -7.04 10.53 28.66
C GLU A 116 -8.10 11.30 27.86
N GLN A 117 -8.34 10.93 26.60
CA GLN A 117 -9.23 11.68 25.71
C GLN A 117 -10.69 11.19 25.68
N PHE A 118 -10.92 9.96 26.10
CA PHE A 118 -12.25 9.38 26.19
C PHE A 118 -12.49 8.86 27.63
N PRO A 119 -12.56 9.75 28.63
CA PRO A 119 -12.70 9.34 30.04
C PRO A 119 -14.00 8.59 30.34
N ASP A 120 -15.03 8.76 29.50
CA ASP A 120 -16.31 8.06 29.61
C ASP A 120 -16.29 6.65 28.95
N GLU A 121 -15.16 6.25 28.36
CA GLU A 121 -14.98 4.96 27.70
C GLU A 121 -13.95 4.10 28.43
N THR A 122 -14.24 2.81 28.58
CA THR A 122 -13.32 1.87 29.23
C THR A 122 -12.68 0.95 28.20
N LEU A 123 -11.35 0.88 28.15
CA LEU A 123 -10.62 -0.04 27.28
C LEU A 123 -10.75 -1.48 27.77
N GLU A 124 -11.54 -2.31 27.07
CA GLU A 124 -11.75 -3.72 27.42
C GLU A 124 -10.60 -4.61 26.93
N SER A 125 -10.06 -4.30 25.75
CA SER A 125 -8.94 -5.05 25.16
C SER A 125 -8.18 -4.20 24.16
N LEU A 126 -6.87 -4.44 24.04
CA LEU A 126 -6.02 -3.86 23.01
C LEU A 126 -4.87 -4.81 22.70
N THR A 127 -4.73 -5.20 21.43
CA THR A 127 -3.71 -6.16 20.97
C THR A 127 -3.05 -5.69 19.68
N VAL A 128 -1.78 -6.05 19.52
CA VAL A 128 -1.00 -5.94 18.27
C VAL A 128 -0.55 -7.31 17.76
N SER A 129 -0.97 -8.38 18.43
CA SER A 129 -0.60 -9.75 18.04
C SER A 129 -1.32 -10.15 16.75
N PRO A 130 -0.61 -10.80 15.80
CA PRO A 130 -1.21 -11.25 14.55
C PRO A 130 -2.24 -12.36 14.78
N ASP A 131 -3.30 -12.33 13.97
CA ASP A 131 -4.33 -13.35 13.83
C ASP A 131 -4.51 -13.62 12.32
N LEU A 132 -3.55 -14.37 11.76
CA LEU A 132 -3.43 -14.59 10.31
C LEU A 132 -4.55 -15.47 9.75
N GLU A 133 -5.15 -16.33 10.58
CA GLU A 133 -6.33 -17.12 10.23
C GLU A 133 -7.49 -16.21 9.79
N HIS A 134 -7.62 -15.03 10.42
CA HIS A 134 -8.65 -14.04 10.13
C HIS A 134 -8.11 -12.86 9.31
N SER A 135 -6.95 -13.02 8.67
CA SER A 135 -6.29 -12.00 7.85
C SER A 135 -5.94 -10.72 8.61
N LEU A 136 -5.74 -10.79 9.94
CA LEU A 136 -5.41 -9.64 10.77
C LEU A 136 -3.91 -9.64 11.12
N SER A 137 -3.11 -8.88 10.38
CA SER A 137 -1.67 -8.76 10.58
C SER A 137 -1.29 -8.07 11.92
N GLY A 138 -0.02 -8.15 12.34
CA GLY A 138 0.48 -7.39 13.49
C GLY A 138 0.72 -5.91 13.23
N ASN A 139 0.44 -5.41 12.01
CA ASN A 139 0.72 -4.01 11.63
C ASN A 139 -0.26 -3.00 12.26
N TYR A 140 -1.34 -3.49 12.87
CA TYR A 140 -2.41 -2.67 13.44
C TYR A 140 -2.62 -3.01 14.90
N ALA A 141 -2.80 -1.98 15.74
CA ALA A 141 -3.37 -2.17 17.06
C ALA A 141 -4.90 -2.29 16.93
N ARG A 142 -5.49 -3.30 17.57
CA ARG A 142 -6.91 -3.61 17.52
C ARG A 142 -7.46 -3.75 18.93
N GLY A 143 -8.65 -3.24 19.18
CA GLY A 143 -9.22 -3.27 20.51
C GLY A 143 -10.72 -3.08 20.56
N LEU A 144 -11.24 -3.10 21.79
CA LEU A 144 -12.63 -2.83 22.14
C LEU A 144 -12.69 -1.81 23.27
N LEU A 145 -13.52 -0.80 23.08
CA LEU A 145 -13.82 0.24 24.07
C LEU A 145 -15.28 0.10 24.49
N ARG A 146 -15.56 -0.03 25.78
CA ARG A 146 -16.92 0.01 26.33
C ARG A 146 -17.37 1.46 26.43
N ARG A 147 -18.51 1.80 25.83
CA ARG A 147 -19.19 3.10 25.93
C ARG A 147 -20.61 2.84 26.43
N GLY A 148 -20.84 2.98 27.74
CA GLY A 148 -22.11 2.63 28.38
C GLY A 148 -22.44 1.13 28.20
N SER A 149 -23.59 0.82 27.61
CA SER A 149 -24.05 -0.55 27.34
C SER A 149 -23.57 -1.14 26.01
N ALA A 150 -22.88 -0.35 25.18
CA ALA A 150 -22.34 -0.75 23.89
C ALA A 150 -20.80 -0.85 23.92
N SER A 151 -20.21 -1.48 22.92
CA SER A 151 -18.76 -1.38 22.64
C SER A 151 -18.49 -0.73 21.29
N VAL A 152 -17.34 -0.07 21.17
CA VAL A 152 -16.81 0.46 19.92
C VAL A 152 -15.59 -0.39 19.55
N ALA A 153 -15.59 -0.94 18.33
CA ALA A 153 -14.41 -1.59 17.80
C ALA A 153 -13.38 -0.54 17.43
N LEU A 154 -12.11 -0.77 17.78
CA LEU A 154 -11.01 0.14 17.50
C LEU A 154 -9.98 -0.53 16.61
N LEU A 155 -9.50 0.19 15.59
CA LEU A 155 -8.25 -0.12 14.90
C LEU A 155 -7.38 1.14 14.81
N ALA A 156 -6.10 1.00 15.10
CA ALA A 156 -5.11 2.09 15.02
C ALA A 156 -3.88 1.67 14.24
N VAL A 157 -3.40 2.58 13.38
CA VAL A 157 -2.20 2.39 12.54
C VAL A 157 -1.01 3.12 13.19
N PRO A 158 0.08 2.42 13.55
CA PRO A 158 1.31 3.06 14.03
C PRO A 158 1.94 3.99 12.99
N ALA A 159 2.57 5.08 13.44
CA ALA A 159 3.20 6.07 12.55
C ALA A 159 4.43 5.56 11.78
N GLY A 160 5.02 4.43 12.19
CA GLY A 160 6.14 3.78 11.49
C GLY A 160 5.73 2.83 10.36
N GLU A 161 4.44 2.57 10.18
CA GLU A 161 3.96 1.70 9.10
C GLU A 161 3.94 2.45 7.75
N SER A 162 3.96 1.71 6.64
CA SER A 162 3.96 2.28 5.29
C SER A 162 2.67 3.04 4.97
N ALA A 163 2.74 3.96 4.00
CA ALA A 163 1.57 4.65 3.48
C ALA A 163 0.51 3.66 2.94
N ASP A 164 0.93 2.56 2.31
CA ASP A 164 0.03 1.51 1.83
C ASP A 164 -0.74 0.82 2.98
N THR A 165 -0.06 0.50 4.08
CA THR A 165 -0.70 -0.04 5.29
C THR A 165 -1.75 0.94 5.82
N ALA A 166 -1.45 2.25 5.85
CA ALA A 166 -2.39 3.26 6.30
C ALA A 166 -3.59 3.41 5.33
N ASP A 167 -3.34 3.47 4.01
CA ASP A 167 -4.36 3.61 2.98
C ASP A 167 -5.30 2.40 2.89
N ASN A 168 -4.81 1.20 3.21
CA ASN A 168 -5.59 -0.04 3.17
C ASN A 168 -6.16 -0.46 4.54
N SER A 169 -5.92 0.33 5.59
CA SER A 169 -6.35 0.05 6.97
C SER A 169 -7.86 -0.18 7.14
N LEU A 170 -8.71 0.50 6.36
CA LEU A 170 -10.16 0.34 6.44
C LEU A 170 -10.61 -1.11 6.16
N THR A 171 -9.92 -1.82 5.27
CA THR A 171 -10.21 -3.24 4.99
C THR A 171 -10.08 -4.05 6.28
N PHE A 172 -8.96 -3.93 6.97
CA PHE A 172 -8.71 -4.65 8.22
C PHE A 172 -9.57 -4.17 9.38
N ALA A 173 -9.97 -2.90 9.37
CA ALA A 173 -10.83 -2.32 10.39
C ALA A 173 -12.26 -2.88 10.30
N LEU A 174 -12.78 -3.08 9.09
CA LEU A 174 -14.06 -3.75 8.85
C LEU A 174 -14.00 -5.24 9.19
N LEU A 175 -12.90 -5.92 8.86
CA LEU A 175 -12.69 -7.33 9.26
C LEU A 175 -12.61 -7.47 10.79
N TRP A 176 -11.93 -6.55 11.45
CA TRP A 176 -11.91 -6.49 12.91
C TRP A 176 -13.31 -6.25 13.49
N LEU A 177 -14.07 -5.31 12.93
CA LEU A 177 -15.46 -5.06 13.34
C LEU A 177 -16.34 -6.31 13.20
N ALA A 178 -16.24 -7.01 12.07
CA ALA A 178 -16.96 -8.26 11.84
C ALA A 178 -16.62 -9.32 12.90
N ARG A 179 -15.33 -9.53 13.15
CA ARG A 179 -14.85 -10.49 14.14
C ARG A 179 -15.25 -10.10 15.56
N ALA A 180 -15.12 -8.83 15.91
CA ALA A 180 -15.55 -8.30 17.19
C ALA A 180 -17.05 -8.54 17.42
N ARG A 181 -17.89 -8.32 16.40
CA ARG A 181 -19.33 -8.58 16.46
C ARG A 181 -19.65 -10.06 16.65
N GLN A 182 -18.91 -10.95 15.99
CA GLN A 182 -19.09 -12.40 16.12
C GLN A 182 -18.62 -12.93 17.48
N ALA A 183 -17.49 -12.44 17.99
CA ALA A 183 -16.93 -12.87 19.27
C ALA A 183 -17.67 -12.26 20.48
N ASN A 184 -18.34 -11.12 20.30
CA ASN A 184 -18.98 -10.41 21.39
C ASN A 184 -20.31 -11.07 21.78
N GLN A 185 -20.32 -11.75 22.91
CA GLN A 185 -21.53 -12.31 23.52
C GLN A 185 -22.34 -11.27 24.33
N ARG A 186 -21.78 -10.07 24.58
CA ARG A 186 -22.35 -9.06 25.50
C ARG A 186 -22.48 -7.67 24.85
N GLY A 187 -23.72 -7.28 24.55
CA GLY A 187 -24.05 -5.94 24.04
C GLY A 187 -23.79 -5.76 22.55
N THR A 188 -24.11 -4.59 22.01
CA THR A 188 -23.96 -4.28 20.58
C THR A 188 -22.63 -3.60 20.29
N ILE A 189 -22.11 -3.79 19.08
CA ILE A 189 -20.96 -3.04 18.55
C ILE A 189 -21.42 -2.16 17.39
N PRO A 190 -21.99 -0.98 17.67
CA PRO A 190 -22.60 -0.14 16.64
C PRO A 190 -21.55 0.54 15.76
N ALA A 191 -20.35 0.84 16.27
CA ALA A 191 -19.40 1.72 15.60
C ALA A 191 -17.97 1.15 15.54
N LEU A 192 -17.22 1.66 14.56
CA LEU A 192 -15.80 1.43 14.38
C LEU A 192 -15.06 2.76 14.58
N ARG A 193 -14.04 2.80 15.42
CA ARG A 193 -13.09 3.90 15.51
C ARG A 193 -11.82 3.53 14.76
N LEU A 194 -11.41 4.39 13.85
CA LEU A 194 -10.17 4.25 13.09
C LEU A 194 -9.23 5.40 13.42
N ILE A 195 -8.04 5.07 13.93
CA ILE A 195 -7.00 6.03 14.29
C ILE A 195 -5.83 5.88 13.32
N LEU A 196 -5.47 6.96 12.63
CA LEU A 196 -4.43 6.97 11.60
C LEU A 196 -3.31 7.94 11.97
N PRO A 197 -2.10 7.77 11.39
CA PRO A 197 -1.08 8.81 11.45
C PRO A 197 -1.59 10.12 10.86
N LYS A 198 -1.11 11.25 11.40
CA LYS A 198 -1.40 12.59 10.88
C LYS A 198 -1.15 12.67 9.38
N GLY A 199 -2.14 13.15 8.63
CA GLY A 199 -2.12 13.26 7.16
C GLY A 199 -2.53 12.00 6.39
N ALA A 200 -2.73 10.85 7.05
CA ALA A 200 -3.11 9.60 6.39
C ALA A 200 -4.64 9.37 6.27
N GLY A 201 -5.47 10.26 6.82
CA GLY A 201 -6.92 10.09 6.85
C GLY A 201 -7.65 10.30 5.53
N ARG A 202 -7.00 10.93 4.53
CA ARG A 202 -7.66 11.38 3.29
C ARG A 202 -8.19 10.23 2.42
N THR A 203 -7.40 9.19 2.21
CA THR A 203 -7.82 8.03 1.40
C THR A 203 -8.97 7.29 2.06
N ILE A 204 -8.88 7.10 3.38
CA ILE A 204 -9.92 6.43 4.14
C ILE A 204 -11.21 7.25 4.14
N ALA A 205 -11.13 8.56 4.40
CA ALA A 205 -12.28 9.46 4.37
C ALA A 205 -13.09 9.36 3.07
N ARG A 206 -12.42 9.22 1.91
CA ARG A 206 -13.07 8.97 0.62
C ARG A 206 -13.80 7.63 0.61
N ARG A 207 -13.09 6.55 0.94
CA ARG A 207 -13.65 5.17 0.95
C ARG A 207 -14.84 5.04 1.91
N LEU A 208 -14.88 5.81 2.99
CA LEU A 208 -16.02 5.85 3.92
C LEU A 208 -17.34 6.28 3.24
N ALA A 209 -17.29 7.08 2.18
CA ALA A 209 -18.50 7.48 1.44
C ALA A 209 -19.13 6.33 0.64
N ALA A 210 -18.41 5.21 0.43
CA ALA A 210 -18.94 4.01 -0.20
C ALA A 210 -19.51 2.99 0.80
N LEU A 211 -19.43 3.26 2.10
CA LEU A 211 -19.98 2.36 3.12
C LEU A 211 -21.47 2.59 3.33
N GLU A 212 -22.14 1.55 3.81
CA GLU A 212 -23.51 1.63 4.29
C GLU A 212 -23.65 2.57 5.50
N PRO A 213 -24.75 3.37 5.58
CA PRO A 213 -24.95 4.32 6.68
C PRO A 213 -25.01 3.70 8.08
N HIS A 214 -25.33 2.41 8.19
CA HIS A 214 -25.44 1.69 9.46
C HIS A 214 -24.09 1.19 10.01
N CYS A 215 -22.98 1.47 9.32
CA CYS A 215 -21.63 1.25 9.80
C CYS A 215 -20.93 2.58 10.13
N PRO A 216 -21.30 3.26 11.24
CA PRO A 216 -20.67 4.52 11.60
C PRO A 216 -19.18 4.30 11.90
N VAL A 217 -18.33 4.98 11.12
CA VAL A 217 -16.88 5.01 11.33
C VAL A 217 -16.47 6.37 11.89
N GLU A 218 -15.91 6.36 13.10
CA GLU A 218 -15.28 7.54 13.70
C GLU A 218 -13.81 7.59 13.25
N LEU A 219 -13.44 8.61 12.47
CA LEU A 219 -12.09 8.78 11.96
C LEU A 219 -11.30 9.77 12.81
N TYR A 220 -10.10 9.38 13.22
CA TYR A 220 -9.17 10.22 13.98
C TYR A 220 -7.77 10.18 13.37
N GLU A 221 -7.06 11.30 13.45
CA GLU A 221 -5.63 11.37 13.18
C GLU A 221 -4.86 11.60 14.49
N ARG A 222 -3.80 10.82 14.72
CA ARG A 222 -2.92 10.99 15.88
C ARG A 222 -1.78 11.93 15.53
N ASP A 223 -1.66 13.01 16.29
CA ASP A 223 -0.47 13.85 16.30
C ASP A 223 0.56 13.26 17.28
N PRO A 224 1.70 12.73 16.81
CA PRO A 224 2.70 12.13 17.70
C PRO A 224 3.47 13.17 18.53
N ALA A 225 3.52 14.44 18.12
CA ALA A 225 4.24 15.49 18.83
C ALA A 225 3.39 16.05 19.98
N LEU A 226 2.10 16.22 19.74
CA LEU A 226 1.15 16.68 20.75
C LEU A 226 0.57 15.54 21.59
N GLU A 227 0.76 14.28 21.15
CA GLU A 227 0.10 13.08 21.69
C GLU A 227 -1.42 13.32 21.78
N THR A 228 -2.01 13.82 20.69
CA THR A 228 -3.46 14.11 20.61
C THR A 228 -4.15 13.32 19.51
N LEU A 229 -5.47 13.08 19.65
CA LEU A 229 -6.31 12.55 18.57
C LEU A 229 -7.23 13.65 18.06
N GLU A 230 -7.09 13.98 16.79
CA GLU A 230 -7.93 14.96 16.12
C GLU A 230 -9.02 14.23 15.33
N LYS A 231 -10.29 14.53 15.63
CA LYS A 231 -11.41 13.94 14.89
C LYS A 231 -11.50 14.54 13.50
N ILE A 232 -11.47 13.69 12.49
CA ILE A 232 -11.60 14.09 11.09
C ILE A 232 -13.05 13.94 10.66
N ASP A 233 -13.61 15.00 10.06
CA ASP A 233 -14.87 14.90 9.32
C ASP A 233 -14.60 14.31 7.92
N PRO A 234 -15.04 13.07 7.63
CA PRO A 234 -14.77 12.43 6.35
C PRO A 234 -15.31 13.23 5.16
N ARG A 235 -16.39 14.00 5.33
CA ARG A 235 -17.00 14.81 4.27
C ARG A 235 -16.10 15.97 3.85
N ARG A 236 -15.31 16.52 4.79
CA ARG A 236 -14.35 17.62 4.51
C ARG A 236 -13.03 17.10 3.95
N ALA A 237 -12.59 15.92 4.38
CA ALA A 237 -11.31 15.33 4.00
C ALA A 237 -11.29 14.68 2.60
N ALA A 238 -12.46 14.44 1.98
CA ALA A 238 -12.61 13.74 0.71
C ALA A 238 -12.20 14.54 -0.55
N ASN A 239 -11.64 15.75 -0.42
CA ASN A 239 -11.32 16.62 -1.55
C ASN A 239 -9.93 16.30 -2.16
N LEU A 240 -9.90 15.34 -3.09
CA LEU A 240 -8.86 15.27 -4.13
C LEU A 240 -9.48 14.82 -5.46
N ASP A 241 -9.30 15.68 -6.47
CA ASP A 241 -9.64 15.45 -7.87
C ASP A 241 -8.55 14.60 -8.51
N ALA A 242 -8.82 13.32 -8.75
CA ALA A 242 -8.14 12.64 -9.84
C ALA A 242 -8.84 13.09 -11.13
N GLY A 243 -8.25 14.05 -11.83
CA GLY A 243 -8.83 14.56 -13.07
C GLY A 243 -9.00 13.43 -14.08
N LEU A 244 -10.16 13.36 -14.73
CA LEU A 244 -10.35 12.48 -15.88
C LEU A 244 -9.48 12.99 -17.04
N VAL A 245 -8.77 12.10 -17.75
CA VAL A 245 -7.98 12.51 -18.91
C VAL A 245 -8.92 12.79 -20.08
N PRO A 246 -8.88 13.96 -20.74
CA PRO A 246 -9.70 14.17 -21.93
C PRO A 246 -9.35 13.18 -23.05
N ARG A 247 -10.33 12.43 -23.57
CA ARG A 247 -10.10 11.38 -24.59
C ARG A 247 -9.35 11.89 -25.81
N ARG A 248 -9.65 13.13 -26.22
CA ARG A 248 -8.99 13.81 -27.35
C ARG A 248 -7.48 13.93 -27.19
N GLU A 249 -6.99 14.10 -25.96
CA GLU A 249 -5.55 14.21 -25.68
C GLU A 249 -4.86 12.86 -25.88
N SER A 250 -5.46 11.79 -25.35
CA SER A 250 -4.99 10.42 -25.59
C SER A 250 -4.99 10.08 -27.08
N GLN A 251 -6.04 10.46 -27.82
CA GLN A 251 -6.13 10.23 -29.27
C GLN A 251 -5.07 11.02 -30.06
N ALA A 252 -4.85 12.29 -29.72
CA ALA A 252 -3.82 13.11 -30.35
C ALA A 252 -2.42 12.54 -30.11
N LEU A 253 -2.14 12.09 -28.88
CA LEU A 253 -0.86 11.47 -28.53
C LEU A 253 -0.64 10.16 -29.29
N LEU A 254 -1.67 9.30 -29.37
CA LEU A 254 -1.63 8.09 -30.19
C LEU A 254 -1.41 8.40 -31.68
N GLY A 255 -2.05 9.44 -32.21
CA GLY A 255 -1.88 9.89 -33.59
C GLY A 255 -0.44 10.31 -33.90
N ARG A 256 0.21 11.04 -32.99
CA ARG A 256 1.63 11.45 -33.11
C ARG A 256 2.59 10.26 -33.07
N ALA A 257 2.36 9.29 -32.20
CA ALA A 257 3.25 8.14 -32.01
C ALA A 257 3.10 7.06 -33.10
N ARG A 258 1.91 6.97 -33.72
CA ARG A 258 1.56 5.87 -34.64
C ARG A 258 2.54 5.69 -35.81
N PRO A 259 3.00 6.74 -36.54
CA PRO A 259 3.94 6.54 -37.64
C PRO A 259 5.26 5.89 -37.21
N ALA A 260 5.82 6.30 -36.05
CA ALA A 260 7.07 5.76 -35.54
C ALA A 260 6.94 4.32 -35.02
N LEU A 261 5.75 3.91 -34.60
CA LEU A 261 5.48 2.59 -34.02
C LEU A 261 4.87 1.59 -35.02
N ALA A 262 4.50 2.04 -36.22
CA ALA A 262 3.77 1.24 -37.21
C ALA A 262 4.50 -0.06 -37.58
N GLU A 263 5.81 0.01 -37.78
CA GLU A 263 6.61 -1.17 -38.13
C GLU A 263 6.66 -2.21 -37.01
N ILE A 264 6.74 -1.78 -35.75
CA ILE A 264 6.77 -2.69 -34.60
C ILE A 264 5.41 -3.36 -34.42
N LEU A 265 4.32 -2.59 -34.59
CA LEU A 265 2.97 -3.12 -34.54
C LEU A 265 2.70 -4.14 -35.65
N ALA A 266 3.29 -3.94 -36.84
CA ALA A 266 3.17 -4.89 -37.94
C ALA A 266 3.85 -6.25 -37.66
N LEU A 267 4.86 -6.29 -36.78
CA LEU A 267 5.53 -7.53 -36.39
C LEU A 267 4.70 -8.38 -35.42
N ALA A 268 3.79 -7.78 -34.66
CA ALA A 268 2.97 -8.47 -33.66
C ALA A 268 1.52 -7.93 -33.62
N PRO A 269 0.77 -7.98 -34.73
CA PRO A 269 -0.49 -7.23 -34.90
C PRO A 269 -1.62 -7.69 -33.97
N ARG A 270 -1.57 -8.94 -33.48
CA ARG A 270 -2.57 -9.50 -32.56
C ARG A 270 -2.18 -9.40 -31.09
N ALA A 271 -0.92 -9.09 -30.78
CA ALA A 271 -0.38 -9.15 -29.42
C ALA A 271 0.10 -7.78 -28.91
N ALA A 272 0.59 -6.91 -29.80
CA ALA A 272 1.11 -5.59 -29.47
C ALA A 272 0.01 -4.52 -29.55
N THR A 273 -0.11 -3.72 -28.49
CA THR A 273 -1.11 -2.64 -28.38
C THR A 273 -0.46 -1.36 -27.87
N MET A 274 -0.98 -0.19 -28.28
CA MET A 274 -0.52 1.13 -27.84
C MET A 274 -1.29 1.61 -26.60
N HIS A 275 -0.60 2.14 -25.60
CA HIS A 275 -1.17 2.65 -24.34
C HIS A 275 -0.59 4.05 -24.06
N PRO A 276 -1.40 5.12 -24.22
CA PRO A 276 -0.92 6.48 -24.02
C PRO A 276 -0.85 6.85 -22.54
N VAL A 277 0.22 7.54 -22.14
CA VAL A 277 0.38 8.15 -20.82
C VAL A 277 0.45 9.66 -21.02
N THR A 278 -0.71 10.31 -20.94
CA THR A 278 -0.83 11.74 -21.27
C THR A 278 -0.01 12.67 -20.38
N PRO A 279 0.13 12.46 -19.05
CA PRO A 279 0.91 13.38 -18.21
C PRO A 279 2.39 13.44 -18.59
N SER A 280 2.97 12.32 -19.04
CA SER A 280 4.37 12.26 -19.49
C SER A 280 4.51 12.41 -21.01
N SER A 281 3.41 12.56 -21.76
CA SER A 281 3.41 12.57 -23.23
C SER A 281 4.11 11.35 -23.85
N GLU A 282 3.94 10.18 -23.25
CA GLU A 282 4.55 8.92 -23.70
C GLU A 282 3.51 7.97 -24.29
N VAL A 283 3.94 7.08 -25.18
CA VAL A 283 3.12 5.95 -25.65
C VAL A 283 3.88 4.65 -25.45
N TRP A 284 3.27 3.76 -24.69
CA TRP A 284 3.83 2.46 -24.38
C TRP A 284 3.28 1.38 -25.30
N LEU A 285 4.15 0.57 -25.90
CA LEU A 285 3.75 -0.68 -26.54
C LEU A 285 3.76 -1.81 -25.52
N ARG A 286 2.64 -2.54 -25.45
CA ARG A 286 2.48 -3.69 -24.58
C ARG A 286 2.20 -4.94 -25.41
N PHE A 287 2.96 -6.00 -25.16
CA PHE A 287 2.74 -7.32 -25.72
C PHE A 287 1.90 -8.12 -24.71
N ARG A 288 0.61 -8.29 -24.99
CA ARG A 288 -0.36 -8.96 -24.09
C ARG A 288 -0.26 -8.43 -22.66
N GLY A 289 -0.32 -7.10 -22.54
CA GLY A 289 -0.20 -6.38 -21.28
C GLY A 289 1.22 -6.08 -20.80
N LEU A 290 2.27 -6.79 -21.26
CA LEU A 290 3.64 -6.53 -20.80
C LEU A 290 4.30 -5.38 -21.59
N PRO A 291 4.70 -4.27 -20.96
CA PRO A 291 5.41 -3.20 -21.66
C PRO A 291 6.75 -3.67 -22.19
N PHE A 292 7.00 -3.45 -23.49
CA PHE A 292 8.26 -3.84 -24.15
C PHE A 292 8.87 -2.74 -25.01
N ALA A 293 8.11 -1.69 -25.35
CA ALA A 293 8.66 -0.51 -25.99
C ALA A 293 7.94 0.76 -25.54
N ARG A 294 8.61 1.89 -25.68
CA ARG A 294 8.13 3.22 -25.31
C ARG A 294 8.49 4.19 -26.41
N TRP A 295 7.53 4.99 -26.83
CA TRP A 295 7.72 6.18 -27.63
C TRP A 295 7.63 7.41 -26.72
N ALA A 296 8.62 8.28 -26.81
CA ALA A 296 8.66 9.57 -26.12
C ALA A 296 9.38 10.57 -27.02
N ASP A 297 8.72 11.70 -27.31
CA ASP A 297 9.27 12.79 -28.10
C ASP A 297 9.97 12.35 -29.42
N GLY A 298 9.28 11.53 -30.21
CA GLY A 298 9.78 11.05 -31.49
C GLY A 298 10.79 9.90 -31.42
N ARG A 299 11.31 9.56 -30.25
CA ARG A 299 12.24 8.44 -30.04
C ARG A 299 11.50 7.19 -29.58
N VAL A 300 11.93 6.04 -30.07
CA VAL A 300 11.44 4.74 -29.63
C VAL A 300 12.57 4.02 -28.88
N SER A 301 12.29 3.56 -27.67
CA SER A 301 13.16 2.65 -26.94
C SER A 301 12.44 1.35 -26.61
N PHE A 302 13.17 0.25 -26.51
CA PHE A 302 12.60 -1.07 -26.25
C PHE A 302 13.41 -1.87 -25.22
N GLY A 303 12.76 -2.85 -24.61
CA GLY A 303 13.29 -3.68 -23.53
C GLY A 303 12.23 -3.97 -22.45
N ILE A 304 12.56 -4.89 -21.55
CA ILE A 304 11.68 -5.33 -20.45
C ILE A 304 12.22 -4.80 -19.13
N GLY A 305 11.35 -4.21 -18.31
CA GLY A 305 11.74 -3.58 -17.05
C GLY A 305 12.55 -2.31 -17.29
N ASP A 306 13.65 -2.18 -16.53
CA ASP A 306 14.54 -1.00 -16.54
C ASP A 306 15.61 -1.06 -17.63
N VAL A 307 15.85 -2.23 -18.22
CA VAL A 307 16.80 -2.40 -19.31
C VAL A 307 16.14 -1.93 -20.60
N ARG A 308 16.62 -0.81 -21.15
CA ARG A 308 16.12 -0.24 -22.42
C ARG A 308 17.24 0.21 -23.32
N GLU A 309 17.05 0.00 -24.61
CA GLU A 309 17.91 0.53 -25.66
C GLU A 309 17.08 1.32 -26.68
N ASP A 310 17.70 2.36 -27.25
CA ASP A 310 17.07 3.16 -28.30
C ASP A 310 17.02 2.38 -29.62
N LEU A 311 15.89 2.44 -30.31
CA LEU A 311 15.70 1.81 -31.61
C LEU A 311 16.46 2.57 -32.69
N ASN A 312 17.40 1.89 -33.32
CA ASN A 312 18.16 2.35 -34.48
C ASN A 312 18.50 1.14 -35.37
N ALA A 313 19.21 1.37 -36.48
CA ALA A 313 19.56 0.30 -37.42
C ALA A 313 20.38 -0.82 -36.78
N ALA A 314 21.26 -0.52 -35.82
CA ALA A 314 22.11 -1.49 -35.14
C ALA A 314 21.36 -2.29 -34.05
N SER A 315 20.40 -1.67 -33.34
CA SER A 315 19.59 -2.35 -32.31
C SER A 315 18.38 -3.10 -32.88
N ARG A 316 18.05 -2.92 -34.18
CA ARG A 316 16.91 -3.60 -34.83
C ARG A 316 16.92 -5.13 -34.67
N PRO A 317 18.06 -5.85 -34.81
CA PRO A 317 18.10 -7.29 -34.58
C PRO A 317 17.77 -7.68 -33.13
N ALA A 318 18.13 -6.85 -32.15
CA ALA A 318 17.82 -7.11 -30.75
C ALA A 318 16.31 -6.96 -30.46
N LEU A 319 15.65 -5.97 -31.06
CA LEU A 319 14.18 -5.85 -31.01
C LEU A 319 13.50 -7.10 -31.59
N ASN A 320 13.97 -7.59 -32.73
CA ASN A 320 13.39 -8.78 -33.36
C ASN A 320 13.56 -10.03 -32.47
N ARG A 321 14.71 -10.18 -31.80
CA ARG A 321 14.92 -11.26 -30.81
C ARG A 321 13.96 -11.12 -29.63
N LEU A 322 13.81 -9.91 -29.06
CA LEU A 322 12.88 -9.67 -27.97
C LEU A 322 11.43 -10.03 -28.35
N LEU A 323 10.99 -9.63 -29.54
CA LEU A 323 9.66 -9.98 -30.05
C LEU A 323 9.49 -11.49 -30.26
N HIS A 324 10.54 -12.16 -30.74
CA HIS A 324 10.54 -13.62 -30.88
C HIS A 324 10.40 -14.31 -29.52
N ASP A 325 11.17 -13.88 -28.50
CA ASP A 325 11.09 -14.42 -27.15
C ASP A 325 9.72 -14.19 -26.51
N LEU A 326 9.11 -13.02 -26.76
CA LEU A 326 7.75 -12.70 -26.32
C LEU A 326 6.72 -13.62 -26.97
N GLU A 327 6.80 -13.86 -28.28
CA GLU A 327 5.87 -14.77 -28.96
C GLU A 327 6.05 -16.23 -28.49
N LEU A 328 7.30 -16.65 -28.28
CA LEU A 328 7.59 -18.02 -27.85
C LEU A 328 7.11 -18.28 -26.41
N HIS A 329 7.37 -17.35 -25.48
CA HIS A 329 7.19 -17.60 -24.05
C HIS A 329 5.96 -16.94 -23.45
N ARG A 330 5.42 -15.86 -24.03
CA ARG A 330 4.22 -15.16 -23.54
C ARG A 330 2.99 -15.51 -24.38
N GLN A 331 2.84 -16.77 -24.74
CA GLN A 331 1.70 -17.29 -25.49
C GLN A 331 0.67 -18.02 -24.61
N PRO A 332 -0.60 -18.14 -25.02
CA PRO A 332 -1.67 -18.72 -24.21
C PRO A 332 -1.42 -20.21 -23.96
N LEU A 333 -0.85 -20.87 -24.97
CA LEU A 333 -0.59 -22.30 -25.06
C LEU A 333 0.87 -22.63 -24.70
N ALA A 334 1.55 -21.76 -23.95
CA ALA A 334 2.94 -21.97 -23.59
C ALA A 334 3.09 -23.25 -22.75
N SER A 335 3.97 -24.15 -23.17
CA SER A 335 4.28 -25.37 -22.43
C SER A 335 5.03 -25.08 -21.12
N ASP A 336 5.89 -24.06 -21.12
CA ASP A 336 6.58 -23.59 -19.92
C ASP A 336 5.87 -22.38 -19.28
N THR A 337 4.95 -22.67 -18.36
CA THR A 337 4.25 -21.64 -17.56
C THR A 337 5.10 -21.10 -16.40
N ARG A 338 6.34 -21.58 -16.24
CA ARG A 338 7.29 -21.10 -15.23
C ARG A 338 8.20 -20.00 -15.75
N HIS A 339 8.27 -19.84 -17.07
CA HIS A 339 9.08 -18.82 -17.73
C HIS A 339 8.76 -17.40 -17.19
N PRO A 340 9.77 -16.55 -16.92
CA PRO A 340 9.55 -15.20 -16.39
C PRO A 340 8.59 -14.35 -17.24
N LEU A 341 8.74 -14.37 -18.58
CA LEU A 341 7.87 -13.64 -19.50
C LEU A 341 6.41 -14.10 -19.45
N TYR A 342 6.13 -15.37 -19.11
CA TYR A 342 4.77 -15.89 -18.97
C TYR A 342 4.11 -15.37 -17.68
N ARG A 343 4.88 -15.30 -16.60
CA ARG A 343 4.39 -14.92 -15.26
C ARG A 343 4.29 -13.41 -15.05
N ALA A 344 5.10 -12.63 -15.76
CA ALA A 344 5.17 -11.17 -15.60
C ALA A 344 3.81 -10.50 -15.84
N GLN A 345 3.45 -9.57 -14.95
CA GLN A 345 2.27 -8.69 -15.06
C GLN A 345 1.00 -9.45 -15.50
N ALA A 346 0.61 -10.47 -14.73
CA ALA A 346 -0.53 -11.32 -15.05
C ALA A 346 -1.85 -10.53 -15.18
N GLU A 347 -2.07 -9.53 -14.32
CA GLU A 347 -3.26 -8.67 -14.35
C GLU A 347 -3.34 -7.86 -15.65
N ARG A 348 -2.21 -7.34 -16.15
CA ARG A 348 -2.17 -6.63 -17.44
C ARG A 348 -2.41 -7.55 -18.62
N TRP A 349 -2.03 -8.83 -18.53
CA TRP A 349 -2.43 -9.82 -19.54
C TRP A 349 -3.93 -10.07 -19.47
N LEU A 350 -4.49 -10.24 -18.26
CA LEU A 350 -5.93 -10.40 -18.11
C LEU A 350 -6.70 -9.19 -18.67
N GLU A 351 -6.24 -7.97 -18.39
CA GLU A 351 -6.76 -6.73 -18.98
C GLU A 351 -6.73 -6.77 -20.51
N SER A 352 -5.63 -7.22 -21.13
CA SER A 352 -5.56 -7.27 -22.59
C SER A 352 -6.59 -8.23 -23.18
N ILE A 353 -6.81 -9.40 -22.56
CA ILE A 353 -7.81 -10.37 -23.02
C ILE A 353 -9.23 -9.82 -22.82
N VAL A 354 -9.53 -9.18 -21.69
CA VAL A 354 -10.85 -8.57 -21.45
C VAL A 354 -11.12 -7.42 -22.40
N ARG A 355 -10.10 -6.64 -22.78
CA ARG A 355 -10.24 -5.54 -23.74
C ARG A 355 -10.48 -6.01 -25.17
N GLU A 356 -9.97 -7.18 -25.55
CA GLU A 356 -10.22 -7.76 -26.87
C GLU A 356 -11.70 -8.09 -27.06
N ASP A 357 -12.36 -8.62 -26.03
CA ASP A 357 -13.80 -8.85 -26.04
C ASP A 357 -14.39 -8.78 -24.61
N VAL A 358 -14.88 -7.60 -24.25
CA VAL A 358 -15.50 -7.35 -22.95
C VAL A 358 -16.82 -8.10 -22.79
N THR A 359 -17.47 -8.52 -23.88
CA THR A 359 -18.74 -9.24 -23.82
C THR A 359 -18.57 -10.65 -23.24
N ARG A 360 -17.33 -11.14 -23.20
CA ARG A 360 -16.95 -12.37 -22.49
C ARG A 360 -17.05 -12.24 -20.98
N VAL A 361 -16.97 -11.03 -20.42
CA VAL A 361 -17.24 -10.76 -19.00
C VAL A 361 -18.74 -10.67 -18.78
N ASP A 362 -19.44 -9.90 -19.62
CA ASP A 362 -20.89 -9.82 -19.63
C ASP A 362 -21.45 -9.34 -20.99
N ALA A 363 -22.42 -10.05 -21.54
CA ALA A 363 -22.98 -9.78 -22.87
C ALA A 363 -23.70 -8.42 -22.96
N ALA A 364 -24.11 -7.88 -21.80
CA ALA A 364 -24.71 -6.57 -21.67
C ALA A 364 -23.72 -5.42 -21.95
N LEU A 365 -22.41 -5.66 -21.87
CA LEU A 365 -21.37 -4.65 -22.10
C LEU A 365 -21.22 -4.32 -23.60
N ASP A 366 -20.88 -3.07 -23.91
CA ASP A 366 -20.68 -2.60 -25.28
C ASP A 366 -19.19 -2.74 -25.69
N PRO A 367 -18.86 -3.65 -26.62
CA PRO A 367 -17.47 -3.88 -27.03
C PRO A 367 -16.83 -2.70 -27.77
N ARG A 368 -17.62 -1.71 -28.21
CA ARG A 368 -17.07 -0.52 -28.89
C ARG A 368 -16.34 0.42 -27.92
N PHE A 369 -16.62 0.32 -26.62
CA PHE A 369 -16.14 1.28 -25.63
C PHE A 369 -15.53 0.60 -24.42
N VAL A 370 -14.22 0.38 -24.49
CA VAL A 370 -13.42 -0.15 -23.38
C VAL A 370 -12.19 0.73 -23.20
N TYR A 371 -12.19 1.51 -22.12
CA TYR A 371 -11.14 2.48 -21.83
C TYR A 371 -10.31 2.00 -20.64
N ALA A 372 -9.00 1.94 -20.82
CA ALA A 372 -8.04 1.76 -19.73
C ALA A 372 -7.42 3.11 -19.34
N GLN A 373 -6.90 3.23 -18.12
CA GLN A 373 -6.11 4.39 -17.67
C GLN A 373 -6.85 5.73 -17.80
N VAL A 374 -8.12 5.78 -17.38
CA VAL A 374 -8.98 6.97 -17.56
C VAL A 374 -8.66 8.13 -16.61
N PHE A 375 -8.04 7.86 -15.46
CA PHE A 375 -7.64 8.89 -14.49
C PHE A 375 -6.23 9.41 -14.78
N ALA A 376 -6.05 10.73 -14.67
CA ALA A 376 -4.73 11.35 -14.66
C ALA A 376 -4.02 10.91 -13.37
N ASN A 377 -2.74 10.52 -13.47
CA ASN A 377 -1.94 10.00 -12.36
C ASN A 377 -2.03 10.91 -11.13
N ALA A 378 -2.88 10.54 -10.17
CA ALA A 378 -2.88 11.09 -8.82
C ALA A 378 -1.99 10.17 -7.97
N GLY A 379 -0.67 10.33 -8.12
CA GLY A 379 0.41 9.77 -7.27
C GLY A 379 0.22 8.34 -6.70
N GLY A 380 0.98 7.37 -7.24
CA GLY A 380 1.16 6.03 -6.66
C GLY A 380 0.67 4.88 -7.55
N GLU A 381 1.24 3.68 -7.36
CA GLU A 381 0.85 2.44 -8.06
C GLU A 381 -0.59 2.00 -7.75
N HIS A 382 -1.19 2.52 -6.68
CA HIS A 382 -2.56 2.28 -6.24
C HIS A 382 -3.47 3.45 -6.63
N GLY A 383 -3.94 3.50 -7.87
CA GLY A 383 -4.85 4.58 -8.27
C GLY A 383 -5.37 4.60 -9.71
N ILE A 384 -5.10 3.55 -10.49
CA ILE A 384 -5.53 3.48 -11.88
C ILE A 384 -6.63 2.43 -11.98
N LEU A 385 -7.86 2.89 -12.25
CA LEU A 385 -8.97 2.01 -12.64
C LEU A 385 -8.54 1.17 -13.84
N ASP A 386 -8.73 -0.15 -13.75
CA ASP A 386 -8.35 -1.07 -14.82
C ASP A 386 -9.13 -0.77 -16.10
N LEU A 387 -10.47 -0.90 -16.06
CA LEU A 387 -11.32 -0.60 -17.22
C LEU A 387 -12.58 0.20 -16.85
N LEU A 388 -12.88 1.19 -17.68
CA LEU A 388 -14.16 1.90 -17.75
C LEU A 388 -14.87 1.52 -19.05
N THR A 389 -16.11 1.08 -18.93
CA THR A 389 -16.95 0.69 -20.06
C THR A 389 -18.41 1.12 -19.84
N VAL A 390 -19.30 0.71 -20.73
CA VAL A 390 -20.73 1.01 -20.70
C VAL A 390 -21.52 -0.22 -21.12
N THR A 391 -22.71 -0.38 -20.59
CA THR A 391 -23.67 -1.36 -21.10
C THR A 391 -24.26 -0.88 -22.44
N ARG A 392 -24.83 -1.81 -23.20
CA ARG A 392 -25.60 -1.50 -24.42
C ARG A 392 -26.81 -0.59 -24.15
N SER A 393 -27.29 -0.54 -22.90
CA SER A 393 -28.35 0.36 -22.46
C SER A 393 -27.86 1.74 -22.01
N GLY A 394 -26.54 1.99 -22.02
CA GLY A 394 -25.98 3.29 -21.66
C GLY A 394 -25.64 3.46 -20.18
N ARG A 395 -25.69 2.41 -19.36
CA ARG A 395 -25.27 2.45 -17.94
C ARG A 395 -23.76 2.23 -17.84
N PHE A 396 -23.09 3.06 -17.05
CA PHE A 396 -21.66 2.89 -16.81
C PHE A 396 -21.33 1.60 -16.09
N ALA A 397 -20.17 1.04 -16.40
CA ALA A 397 -19.60 -0.09 -15.71
C ALA A 397 -18.10 0.08 -15.52
N ILE A 398 -17.61 -0.21 -14.32
CA ILE A 398 -16.19 -0.35 -14.04
C ILE A 398 -15.85 -1.83 -13.93
N ILE A 399 -14.66 -2.22 -14.39
CA ILE A 399 -14.16 -3.58 -14.25
C ILE A 399 -12.82 -3.50 -13.55
N GLU A 400 -12.73 -4.18 -12.41
CA GLU A 400 -11.50 -4.33 -11.63
C GLU A 400 -11.00 -5.77 -11.75
N LEU A 401 -9.75 -5.94 -12.15
CA LEU A 401 -9.18 -7.23 -12.55
C LEU A 401 -8.11 -7.68 -11.56
N LYS A 402 -8.18 -8.95 -11.11
CA LYS A 402 -7.13 -9.57 -10.30
C LYS A 402 -6.76 -10.95 -10.81
N ALA A 403 -5.47 -11.18 -11.02
CA ALA A 403 -4.97 -12.50 -11.46
C ALA A 403 -4.57 -13.40 -10.28
N SER A 404 -4.42 -12.83 -9.09
CA SER A 404 -4.09 -13.50 -7.84
C SER A 404 -5.00 -13.02 -6.72
N GLU A 405 -4.93 -13.69 -5.59
CA GLU A 405 -5.70 -13.31 -4.41
C GLU A 405 -5.35 -11.89 -3.94
N HIS A 406 -6.39 -11.10 -3.64
CA HIS A 406 -6.24 -9.69 -3.31
C HIS A 406 -7.33 -9.23 -2.32
N ILE A 407 -6.95 -9.09 -1.06
CA ILE A 407 -7.88 -8.78 0.04
C ILE A 407 -8.50 -7.38 -0.06
N TYR A 408 -7.81 -6.41 -0.67
CA TYR A 408 -8.29 -5.02 -0.78
C TYR A 408 -9.26 -4.79 -1.93
N LEU A 409 -9.52 -5.83 -2.75
CA LEU A 409 -10.25 -5.71 -4.02
C LEU A 409 -11.62 -5.00 -3.86
N PRO A 410 -12.47 -5.33 -2.86
CA PRO A 410 -13.75 -4.63 -2.69
C PRO A 410 -13.62 -3.12 -2.45
N LEU A 411 -12.73 -2.70 -1.54
CA LEU A 411 -12.60 -1.28 -1.18
C LEU A 411 -11.86 -0.49 -2.27
N GLN A 412 -10.96 -1.14 -3.02
CA GLN A 412 -10.34 -0.56 -4.19
C GLN A 412 -11.39 -0.26 -5.27
N ALA A 413 -12.25 -1.23 -5.60
CA ALA A 413 -13.33 -1.02 -6.56
C ALA A 413 -14.34 0.03 -6.08
N ALA A 414 -14.64 0.08 -4.78
CA ALA A 414 -15.50 1.09 -4.19
C ALA A 414 -14.93 2.52 -4.33
N ASP A 415 -13.61 2.70 -4.17
CA ASP A 415 -12.95 3.98 -4.40
C ASP A 415 -13.11 4.44 -5.87
N TYR A 416 -12.90 3.53 -6.83
CA TYR A 416 -13.10 3.86 -8.24
C TYR A 416 -14.55 4.17 -8.58
N TRP A 417 -15.50 3.42 -8.00
CA TRP A 417 -16.92 3.68 -8.17
C TRP A 417 -17.31 5.08 -7.70
N LEU A 418 -16.83 5.53 -6.54
CA LEU A 418 -17.06 6.89 -6.04
C LEU A 418 -16.53 7.96 -7.01
N ARG A 419 -15.31 7.76 -7.53
CA ARG A 419 -14.68 8.69 -8.49
C ARG A 419 -15.50 8.78 -9.77
N ILE A 420 -15.85 7.64 -10.38
CA ILE A 420 -16.66 7.62 -11.62
C ILE A 420 -18.05 8.20 -11.38
N ARG A 421 -18.70 7.85 -10.26
CA ARG A 421 -20.00 8.41 -9.88
C ARG A 421 -19.92 9.94 -9.82
N ARG A 422 -18.87 10.52 -9.25
CA ARG A 422 -18.69 11.98 -9.22
C ARG A 422 -18.54 12.58 -10.63
N HIS A 423 -17.70 12.00 -11.48
CA HIS A 423 -17.53 12.50 -12.87
C HIS A 423 -18.77 12.33 -13.74
N LEU A 424 -19.60 11.33 -13.43
CA LEU A 424 -20.92 11.16 -14.05
C LEU A 424 -21.84 12.32 -13.67
N HIS A 425 -21.97 12.61 -12.38
CA HIS A 425 -22.82 13.70 -11.88
C HIS A 425 -22.35 15.09 -12.35
N SER A 426 -21.04 15.30 -12.54
CA SER A 426 -20.50 16.55 -13.06
C SER A 426 -20.65 16.71 -14.59
N GLY A 427 -21.06 15.66 -15.30
CA GLY A 427 -21.13 15.64 -16.76
C GLY A 427 -19.77 15.63 -17.47
N GLU A 428 -18.67 15.47 -16.72
CA GLU A 428 -17.31 15.53 -17.25
C GLU A 428 -17.00 14.42 -18.24
N ILE A 429 -17.54 13.22 -18.02
CA ILE A 429 -17.30 12.06 -18.89
C ILE A 429 -17.73 12.38 -20.33
N ALA A 430 -18.95 12.87 -20.50
CA ALA A 430 -19.48 13.25 -21.81
C ALA A 430 -18.70 14.45 -22.39
N ARG A 431 -18.44 15.47 -21.57
CA ARG A 431 -17.66 16.67 -21.97
C ARG A 431 -16.26 16.32 -22.47
N TYR A 432 -15.64 15.29 -21.91
CA TYR A 432 -14.29 14.83 -22.26
C TYR A 432 -14.28 13.85 -23.45
N GLY A 433 -15.44 13.60 -24.05
CA GLY A 433 -15.58 12.89 -25.33
C GLY A 433 -15.60 11.36 -25.20
N TYR A 434 -15.82 10.83 -24.01
CA TYR A 434 -16.02 9.40 -23.78
C TYR A 434 -17.40 8.94 -24.29
N PHE A 435 -17.48 7.69 -24.75
CA PHE A 435 -18.72 7.04 -25.22
C PHE A 435 -19.50 7.83 -26.29
N PRO A 436 -18.86 8.27 -27.40
CA PRO A 436 -19.54 9.04 -28.43
C PRO A 436 -20.72 8.28 -29.04
N GLY A 437 -21.87 8.93 -29.15
CA GLY A 437 -23.09 8.36 -29.74
C GLY A 437 -23.84 7.39 -28.83
N VAL A 438 -23.50 7.33 -27.53
CA VAL A 438 -24.26 6.61 -26.51
C VAL A 438 -25.07 7.58 -25.68
N GLU A 439 -26.34 7.30 -25.48
CA GLU A 439 -27.17 8.01 -24.50
C GLU A 439 -26.84 7.47 -23.11
N LEU A 440 -26.10 8.25 -22.32
CA LEU A 440 -25.58 7.83 -21.02
C LEU A 440 -26.62 8.01 -19.91
N GLN A 441 -26.88 6.94 -19.18
CA GLN A 441 -27.78 6.96 -18.03
C GLN A 441 -27.16 7.68 -16.83
N GLN A 442 -27.97 8.48 -16.12
CA GLN A 442 -27.58 9.16 -14.89
C GLN A 442 -27.91 8.31 -13.65
N VAL A 443 -27.40 7.07 -13.64
CA VAL A 443 -27.57 6.11 -12.53
C VAL A 443 -26.22 5.61 -12.04
N PRO A 444 -26.11 5.11 -10.79
CA PRO A 444 -24.84 4.59 -10.29
C PRO A 444 -24.21 3.52 -11.20
N PRO A 445 -22.88 3.58 -11.42
CA PRO A 445 -22.20 2.61 -12.27
C PRO A 445 -22.24 1.19 -11.67
N LEU A 446 -22.30 0.19 -12.54
CA LEU A 446 -22.06 -1.22 -12.20
C LEU A 446 -20.59 -1.44 -11.86
N VAL A 447 -20.31 -2.37 -10.95
CA VAL A 447 -18.95 -2.75 -10.56
C VAL A 447 -18.74 -4.22 -10.85
N TYR A 448 -17.85 -4.55 -11.78
CA TYR A 448 -17.46 -5.93 -12.06
C TYR A 448 -16.13 -6.25 -11.37
N LEU A 449 -16.14 -7.22 -10.45
CA LEU A 449 -14.92 -7.79 -9.87
C LEU A 449 -14.57 -9.06 -10.64
N VAL A 450 -13.48 -9.05 -11.39
CA VAL A 450 -13.13 -10.15 -12.30
C VAL A 450 -11.82 -10.77 -11.86
N ALA A 451 -11.87 -12.04 -11.47
CA ALA A 451 -10.70 -12.80 -11.04
C ALA A 451 -10.89 -14.30 -11.33
N PRO A 452 -9.82 -15.11 -11.35
CA PRO A 452 -9.99 -16.56 -11.32
C PRO A 452 -10.80 -16.95 -10.08
N ALA A 453 -11.77 -17.85 -10.23
CA ALA A 453 -12.78 -18.11 -9.20
C ALA A 453 -12.17 -18.58 -7.86
N LEU A 454 -11.06 -19.32 -7.91
CA LEU A 454 -10.35 -19.80 -6.72
C LEU A 454 -9.37 -18.77 -6.13
N ARG A 455 -9.34 -17.56 -6.68
CA ARG A 455 -8.45 -16.46 -6.26
C ARG A 455 -9.23 -15.29 -5.66
N PHE A 456 -10.55 -15.38 -5.50
CA PHE A 456 -11.24 -14.44 -4.62
C PHE A 456 -10.83 -14.70 -3.18
N HIS A 457 -10.40 -13.65 -2.48
CA HIS A 457 -10.04 -13.78 -1.07
C HIS A 457 -11.29 -14.17 -0.24
N PRO A 458 -11.22 -15.11 0.72
CA PRO A 458 -12.38 -15.57 1.47
C PRO A 458 -13.17 -14.48 2.20
N THR A 459 -12.52 -13.38 2.57
CA THR A 459 -13.16 -12.25 3.24
C THR A 459 -13.94 -11.32 2.30
N THR A 460 -13.92 -11.57 0.98
CA THR A 460 -14.62 -10.73 -0.01
C THR A 460 -16.09 -10.59 0.37
N ASP A 461 -16.79 -11.69 0.63
CA ASP A 461 -18.21 -11.70 1.02
C ASP A 461 -18.48 -10.89 2.29
N GLU A 462 -17.58 -10.96 3.26
CA GLU A 462 -17.73 -10.20 4.51
C GLU A 462 -17.57 -8.70 4.27
N LEU A 463 -16.59 -8.29 3.45
CA LEU A 463 -16.36 -6.89 3.11
C LEU A 463 -17.51 -6.29 2.30
N LEU A 464 -18.12 -7.07 1.38
CA LEU A 464 -19.24 -6.59 0.56
C LEU A 464 -20.45 -6.16 1.39
N LYS A 465 -20.67 -6.77 2.57
CA LYS A 465 -21.80 -6.44 3.47
C LYS A 465 -21.75 -5.03 4.03
N TYR A 466 -20.56 -4.41 4.04
CA TYR A 466 -20.36 -3.06 4.56
C TYR A 466 -20.47 -1.98 3.47
N LEU A 467 -20.47 -2.36 2.19
CA LEU A 467 -20.56 -1.43 1.08
C LEU A 467 -22.01 -1.03 0.80
N SER A 468 -22.20 0.22 0.36
CA SER A 468 -23.50 0.79 0.01
C SER A 468 -24.26 -0.09 -0.99
N SER A 469 -25.55 -0.28 -0.75
CA SER A 469 -26.50 -0.95 -1.64
C SER A 469 -26.69 -0.28 -3.00
N ASP A 470 -26.36 1.01 -3.14
CA ASP A 470 -26.26 1.69 -4.45
C ASP A 470 -25.12 1.11 -5.32
N LEU A 471 -24.13 0.49 -4.68
CA LEU A 471 -22.94 -0.05 -5.30
C LEU A 471 -23.21 -1.49 -5.72
N GLU A 472 -23.84 -1.63 -6.89
CA GLU A 472 -24.17 -2.93 -7.48
C GLU A 472 -22.91 -3.62 -8.00
N ILE A 473 -22.48 -4.65 -7.27
CA ILE A 473 -21.29 -5.45 -7.58
C ILE A 473 -21.70 -6.77 -8.23
N VAL A 474 -21.03 -7.11 -9.33
CA VAL A 474 -21.07 -8.42 -9.97
C VAL A 474 -19.70 -9.07 -9.87
N ARG A 475 -19.60 -10.20 -9.18
CA ARG A 475 -18.39 -11.02 -9.15
C ARG A 475 -18.39 -11.97 -10.33
N VAL A 476 -17.33 -11.93 -11.12
CA VAL A 476 -17.14 -12.81 -12.28
C VAL A 476 -15.92 -13.69 -12.03
N GLY A 477 -16.18 -14.95 -11.70
CA GLY A 477 -15.16 -15.98 -11.52
C GLY A 477 -14.77 -16.60 -12.86
N LEU A 478 -13.49 -16.50 -13.21
CA LEU A 478 -12.89 -17.12 -14.39
C LEU A 478 -12.33 -18.51 -14.08
N ALA A 479 -12.22 -19.36 -15.10
CA ALA A 479 -11.41 -20.58 -14.99
C ALA A 479 -9.92 -20.24 -14.75
N GLU A 480 -9.18 -21.06 -13.99
CA GLU A 480 -7.74 -20.86 -13.75
C GLU A 480 -6.92 -20.78 -15.05
N SER A 481 -7.39 -21.42 -16.12
CA SER A 481 -6.78 -21.38 -17.45
C SER A 481 -7.13 -20.12 -18.26
N TRP A 482 -7.56 -19.02 -17.63
CA TRP A 482 -8.04 -17.78 -18.28
C TRP A 482 -7.13 -17.22 -19.37
N ARG A 483 -5.81 -17.48 -19.33
CA ARG A 483 -4.88 -17.10 -20.40
C ARG A 483 -5.22 -17.73 -21.75
N HIS A 484 -5.82 -18.93 -21.77
CA HIS A 484 -6.27 -19.65 -22.98
C HIS A 484 -7.56 -19.06 -23.56
N GLY A 485 -8.24 -18.21 -22.80
CA GLY A 485 -9.53 -17.63 -23.16
C GLY A 485 -10.40 -17.42 -21.91
N LEU A 486 -11.22 -16.37 -21.95
CA LEU A 486 -12.13 -16.05 -20.85
C LEU A 486 -13.29 -17.04 -20.84
N ARG A 487 -13.25 -17.99 -19.90
CA ARG A 487 -14.38 -18.86 -19.55
C ARG A 487 -14.86 -18.51 -18.16
N ILE A 488 -16.10 -18.04 -18.06
CA ILE A 488 -16.76 -17.76 -16.78
C ILE A 488 -17.22 -19.09 -16.19
N VAL A 489 -16.88 -19.31 -14.92
CA VAL A 489 -17.32 -20.47 -14.12
C VAL A 489 -18.25 -20.07 -12.97
N MET A 490 -18.30 -18.77 -12.64
CA MET A 490 -19.15 -18.20 -11.60
C MET A 490 -19.54 -16.77 -11.96
N ARG A 491 -20.81 -16.41 -11.74
CA ARG A 491 -21.29 -15.02 -11.74
C ARG A 491 -22.25 -14.85 -10.56
N GLN A 492 -21.97 -13.90 -9.68
CA GLN A 492 -22.72 -13.66 -8.44
C GLN A 492 -22.88 -12.19 -8.14
#